data_AF-A0A395J092-F1
#
_entry.id   AF-A0A395J092-F1
#
_cell.length_a   1.000
_cell.length_b   1.000
_cell.length_c   1.000
_cell.angle_alpha   90.00
_cell.angle_beta   90.00
_cell.angle_gamma   90.00
#
_symmetry.space_group_name_H-M   'P 1'
#
loop_
_entity.id
_entity.type
_entity.pdbx_description
1 polymer ?
#
loop_
_entity_poly.entity_id
_entity_poly.type
_entity_poly.pdbx_seq_one_letter_code
_entity_poly.pdbx_strand_id
1 'polypeptide(L)'
;MRYTIFACGVFFERFARGGLASMGIGTSNAIGYQGSYLMNMETNTAEIVEYNTVGNPISVSMTSVHDLARFIVAALDLDQCVWPIEFRMQGDRKTVTEIVQYVEVVKGHPFETTVIAAPTLSTALQQAVYYQDHDKLNGRALTSRVEDVRVQLIRTSRHFTLAYTSTIPPDIQDFVM
;
A
#
# COMPACT_ATOMS: atom_id res chain seq x y z
N MET A 1 -20.55 4.13 19.51
CA MET A 1 -19.87 2.93 18.99
C MET A 1 -18.39 3.09 19.32
N ARG A 2 -17.78 2.17 20.08
CA ARG A 2 -16.33 2.17 20.33
C ARG A 2 -15.67 1.29 19.26
N TYR A 3 -14.61 1.78 18.63
CA TYR A 3 -13.86 1.07 17.61
C TYR A 3 -12.39 1.44 17.73
N THR A 4 -11.53 0.55 17.23
CA THR A 4 -10.09 0.77 17.09
C THR A 4 -9.68 0.32 15.71
N ILE A 5 -8.80 1.09 15.08
CA ILE A 5 -8.26 0.82 13.74
C ILE A 5 -6.87 0.18 13.90
N PHE A 6 -6.63 -0.91 13.17
CA PHE A 6 -5.28 -1.48 13.01
C PHE A 6 -4.73 -1.07 11.65
N ALA A 7 -3.78 -0.14 11.65
CA ALA A 7 -3.12 0.36 10.45
C ALA A 7 -1.75 -0.31 10.28
N CYS A 8 -1.57 -1.09 9.21
CA CYS A 8 -0.42 -1.99 9.03
C CYS A 8 0.40 -1.78 7.74
N GLY A 9 0.09 -0.73 6.97
CA GLY A 9 0.76 -0.47 5.70
C GLY A 9 0.39 -1.48 4.60
N VAL A 10 1.38 -1.87 3.79
CA VAL A 10 1.21 -2.80 2.66
C VAL A 10 1.65 -4.21 3.04
N PHE A 11 0.88 -5.22 2.64
CA PHE A 11 1.24 -6.61 2.88
C PHE A 11 2.40 -7.08 1.99
N PHE A 12 3.40 -7.73 2.57
CA PHE A 12 4.50 -8.36 1.83
C PHE A 12 3.98 -9.35 0.79
N GLU A 13 2.91 -10.07 1.12
CA GLU A 13 2.33 -11.14 0.32
C GLU A 13 1.70 -10.64 -0.97
N ARG A 14 1.52 -9.32 -1.12
CA ARG A 14 1.16 -8.71 -2.40
C ARG A 14 2.23 -8.96 -3.47
N PHE A 15 3.48 -9.20 -3.07
CA PHE A 15 4.60 -9.54 -3.94
C PHE A 15 4.87 -11.06 -4.01
N ALA A 16 4.04 -11.90 -3.39
CA ALA A 16 4.18 -13.35 -3.47
C ALA A 16 3.61 -13.90 -4.80
N ARG A 17 3.91 -15.17 -5.08
CA ARG A 17 3.28 -15.93 -6.17
C ARG A 17 1.76 -15.98 -5.99
N GLY A 18 0.99 -15.60 -7.01
CA GLY A 18 -0.47 -15.45 -6.93
C GLY A 18 -1.00 -14.21 -6.19
N GLY A 19 -0.12 -13.37 -5.62
CA GLY A 19 -0.50 -12.13 -4.94
C GLY A 19 -1.37 -12.37 -3.70
N LEU A 20 -2.10 -11.35 -3.25
CA LEU A 20 -3.02 -11.46 -2.11
C LEU A 20 -4.19 -12.42 -2.37
N ALA A 21 -4.58 -12.60 -3.63
CA ALA A 21 -5.64 -13.51 -4.04
C ALA A 21 -5.33 -14.97 -3.69
N SER A 22 -4.05 -15.35 -3.70
CA SER A 22 -3.61 -16.69 -3.27
C SER A 22 -3.96 -17.01 -1.81
N MET A 23 -4.18 -15.98 -0.99
CA MET A 23 -4.59 -16.10 0.41
C MET A 23 -6.08 -15.72 0.62
N GLY A 24 -6.85 -15.57 -0.45
CA GLY A 24 -8.25 -15.15 -0.39
C GLY A 24 -8.43 -13.68 0.02
N ILE A 25 -7.38 -12.85 -0.05
CA ILE A 25 -7.42 -11.44 0.33
C ILE A 25 -7.58 -10.56 -0.92
N GLY A 26 -8.53 -9.61 -0.88
CA GLY A 26 -8.68 -8.60 -1.92
C GLY A 26 -9.22 -9.10 -3.26
N THR A 27 -9.75 -10.34 -3.31
CA THR A 27 -10.31 -10.99 -4.51
C THR A 27 -11.50 -10.23 -5.10
N SER A 28 -12.31 -9.56 -4.26
CA SER A 28 -13.46 -8.77 -4.71
C SER A 28 -13.12 -7.38 -5.24
N ASN A 29 -11.90 -6.89 -5.00
CA ASN A 29 -11.56 -5.47 -5.18
C ASN A 29 -10.49 -5.26 -6.26
N ALA A 30 -10.22 -6.25 -7.11
CA ALA A 30 -9.21 -6.21 -8.18
C ALA A 30 -7.78 -5.82 -7.73
N ILE A 31 -7.52 -5.90 -6.43
CA ILE A 31 -6.22 -5.64 -5.80
C ILE A 31 -5.51 -6.94 -5.39
N GLY A 32 -6.17 -8.07 -5.59
CA GLY A 32 -5.71 -9.38 -5.16
C GLY A 32 -4.61 -9.96 -6.06
N TYR A 33 -4.60 -9.61 -7.34
CA TYR A 33 -3.73 -10.25 -8.32
C TYR A 33 -2.30 -9.71 -8.29
N GLN A 34 -1.39 -10.54 -8.81
CA GLN A 34 -0.01 -10.12 -9.06
C GLN A 34 0.00 -9.01 -10.10
N GLY A 35 0.89 -8.03 -9.97
CA GLY A 35 0.92 -6.91 -10.90
C GLY A 35 -0.15 -5.84 -10.64
N SER A 36 -1.11 -6.05 -9.74
CA SER A 36 -2.07 -5.01 -9.32
C SER A 36 -1.46 -3.93 -8.42
N TYR A 37 -0.13 -3.89 -8.28
CA TYR A 37 0.66 -2.87 -7.58
C TYR A 37 2.02 -2.70 -8.26
N LEU A 38 3.08 -2.34 -7.53
CA LEU A 38 4.41 -1.95 -8.04
C LEU A 38 5.03 -2.92 -9.04
N MET A 39 4.74 -4.22 -8.96
CA MET A 39 5.37 -5.21 -9.83
C MET A 39 4.54 -6.48 -10.03
N ASN A 40 4.79 -7.13 -11.17
CA ASN A 40 4.26 -8.43 -11.53
C ASN A 40 5.38 -9.48 -11.54
N MET A 41 5.31 -10.37 -10.55
CA MET A 41 6.24 -11.48 -10.37
C MET A 41 6.18 -12.54 -11.47
N GLU A 42 5.10 -12.63 -12.25
CA GLU A 42 4.99 -13.61 -13.32
C GLU A 42 5.75 -13.13 -14.57
N THR A 43 5.53 -11.87 -14.96
CA THR A 43 6.08 -11.27 -16.17
C THR A 43 7.45 -10.60 -15.97
N ASN A 44 7.95 -10.49 -14.73
CA ASN A 44 9.17 -9.71 -14.41
C ASN A 44 9.05 -8.24 -14.80
N THR A 45 7.87 -7.64 -14.62
CA THR A 45 7.67 -6.21 -14.94
C THR A 45 7.38 -5.43 -13.68
N ALA A 46 7.87 -4.20 -13.61
CA ALA A 46 7.59 -3.27 -12.52
C ALA A 46 7.16 -1.92 -13.08
N GLU A 47 6.21 -1.25 -12.41
CA GLU A 47 5.81 0.11 -12.70
C GLU A 47 5.81 0.90 -11.39
N ILE A 48 6.74 1.84 -11.27
CA ILE A 48 7.06 2.48 -9.97
C ILE A 48 7.14 3.99 -10.07
N VAL A 49 6.92 4.66 -8.93
CA VAL A 49 7.27 6.07 -8.73
C VAL A 49 8.36 6.09 -7.66
N GLU A 50 9.58 6.43 -8.06
CA GLU A 50 10.75 6.33 -7.18
C GLU A 50 10.86 7.51 -6.23
N TYR A 51 10.56 8.71 -6.73
CA TYR A 51 10.72 9.96 -6.02
C TYR A 51 9.42 10.75 -6.04
N ASN A 52 9.12 11.44 -4.95
CA ASN A 52 8.02 12.38 -4.90
C ASN A 52 8.35 13.68 -5.68
N THR A 53 7.38 14.59 -5.78
CA THR A 53 7.57 15.89 -6.45
C THR A 53 8.69 16.77 -5.87
N VAL A 54 9.13 16.51 -4.64
CA VAL A 54 10.22 17.25 -3.95
C VAL A 54 11.58 16.56 -4.16
N GLY A 55 11.62 15.39 -4.80
CA GLY A 55 12.84 14.62 -5.05
C GLY A 55 13.24 13.66 -3.92
N ASN A 56 12.38 13.44 -2.93
CA ASN A 56 12.65 12.46 -1.87
C ASN A 56 12.21 11.06 -2.32
N PRO A 57 12.99 10.00 -2.01
CA PRO A 57 12.58 8.63 -2.30
C PRO A 57 11.24 8.28 -1.64
N ILE A 58 10.34 7.66 -2.41
CA ILE A 58 9.08 7.13 -1.90
C ILE A 58 9.35 5.80 -1.21
N SER A 59 8.82 5.68 0.01
CA SER A 59 8.97 4.48 0.84
C SER A 59 7.63 3.96 1.33
N VAL A 60 7.53 2.64 1.43
CA VAL A 60 6.33 1.92 1.84
C VAL A 60 6.62 1.24 3.16
N SER A 61 5.75 1.48 4.16
CA SER A 61 5.70 0.66 5.37
C SER A 61 5.00 -0.65 5.05
N MET A 62 5.63 -1.77 5.37
CA MET A 62 5.15 -3.10 5.06
C MET A 62 5.06 -3.99 6.29
N THR A 63 4.11 -4.92 6.28
CA THR A 63 3.90 -5.90 7.36
C THR A 63 3.43 -7.22 6.74
N SER A 64 3.71 -8.37 7.34
CA SER A 64 3.13 -9.63 6.88
C SER A 64 1.71 -9.80 7.42
N VAL A 65 0.85 -10.51 6.71
CA VAL A 65 -0.49 -10.87 7.21
C VAL A 65 -0.36 -11.70 8.49
N HIS A 66 0.65 -12.56 8.56
CA HIS A 66 0.94 -13.37 9.74
C HIS A 66 1.29 -12.51 10.96
N ASP A 67 2.15 -11.50 10.81
CA ASP A 67 2.53 -10.61 11.92
C ASP A 67 1.37 -9.71 12.33
N LEU A 68 0.56 -9.22 11.38
CA LEU A 68 -0.68 -8.49 11.68
C LEU A 68 -1.60 -9.35 12.57
N ALA A 69 -1.81 -10.62 12.24
CA ALA A 69 -2.65 -11.51 13.04
C ALA A 69 -2.09 -11.67 14.46
N ARG A 70 -0.77 -11.81 14.62
CA ARG A 70 -0.12 -11.89 15.93
C ARG A 70 -0.28 -10.59 16.73
N PHE A 71 -0.17 -9.43 16.10
CA PHE A 71 -0.41 -8.14 16.75
C PHE A 71 -1.86 -8.00 17.22
N ILE A 72 -2.83 -8.42 16.41
CA ILE A 72 -4.25 -8.39 16.80
C ILE A 72 -4.49 -9.31 17.99
N VAL A 73 -3.98 -10.54 17.95
CA VAL A 73 -4.13 -11.50 19.06
C VAL A 73 -3.50 -10.94 20.34
N ALA A 74 -2.29 -10.39 20.27
CA ALA A 74 -1.64 -9.78 21.43
C ALA A 74 -2.40 -8.56 21.97
N ALA A 75 -3.06 -7.77 21.10
CA ALA A 75 -3.88 -6.65 21.53
C ALA A 75 -5.13 -7.09 22.30
N LEU A 76 -5.69 -8.27 22.00
CA LEU A 76 -6.85 -8.83 22.72
C LEU A 76 -6.55 -9.18 24.18
N ASP A 77 -5.28 -9.40 24.52
CA ASP A 77 -4.83 -9.62 25.90
C ASP A 77 -4.75 -8.31 26.71
N LEU A 78 -4.84 -7.15 26.05
CA LEU A 78 -4.89 -5.84 26.70
C LEU A 78 -6.32 -5.45 27.06
N ASP A 79 -6.49 -4.68 28.14
CA ASP A 79 -7.79 -4.12 28.49
C ASP A 79 -8.30 -3.20 27.37
N GLN A 80 -9.48 -3.52 26.83
CA GLN A 80 -10.12 -2.75 25.77
C GLN A 80 -10.45 -1.31 26.18
N CYS A 81 -10.52 -1.02 27.49
CA CYS A 81 -10.71 0.33 28.00
C CYS A 81 -9.51 1.25 27.73
N VAL A 82 -8.32 0.68 27.51
CA VAL A 82 -7.09 1.44 27.24
C VAL A 82 -6.68 1.43 25.76
N TRP A 83 -7.48 0.80 24.89
CA TRP A 83 -7.15 0.76 23.46
C TRP A 83 -7.15 2.18 22.87
N PRO A 84 -6.11 2.57 22.12
CA PRO A 84 -6.13 3.80 21.36
C PRO A 84 -7.16 3.73 20.23
N ILE A 85 -7.45 4.88 19.63
CA ILE A 85 -8.28 4.95 18.42
C ILE A 85 -7.60 4.21 17.25
N GLU A 86 -6.27 4.19 17.22
CA GLU A 86 -5.48 3.59 16.15
C GLU A 86 -4.23 2.89 16.72
N PHE A 87 -4.06 1.61 16.40
CA PHE A 87 -2.79 0.90 16.49
C PHE A 87 -2.07 0.99 15.15
N ARG A 88 -0.92 1.65 15.13
CA ARG A 88 -0.03 1.67 13.97
C ARG A 88 1.05 0.61 14.12
N MET A 89 1.20 -0.22 13.10
CA MET A 89 2.19 -1.28 13.06
C MET A 89 2.95 -1.26 11.73
N GLN A 90 4.24 -1.55 11.82
CA GLN A 90 5.15 -1.57 10.69
C GLN A 90 6.17 -2.68 10.95
N GLY A 91 6.17 -3.71 10.11
CA GLY A 91 7.19 -4.76 10.15
C GLY A 91 8.52 -4.28 9.53
N ASP A 92 8.44 -3.55 8.42
CA ASP A 92 9.61 -2.99 7.72
C ASP A 92 9.22 -1.70 6.97
N ARG A 93 10.22 -0.92 6.54
CA ARG A 93 10.03 0.25 5.68
C ARG A 93 11.11 0.28 4.62
N LYS A 94 10.70 0.23 3.35
CA LYS A 94 11.61 0.18 2.20
C LYS A 94 11.20 1.19 1.16
N THR A 95 12.17 1.74 0.46
CA THR A 95 11.91 2.50 -0.77
C THR A 95 11.31 1.58 -1.83
N VAL A 96 10.54 2.17 -2.74
CA VAL A 96 9.94 1.43 -3.85
C VAL A 96 11.03 0.75 -4.70
N THR A 97 12.16 1.42 -4.92
CA THR A 97 13.32 0.86 -5.64
C THR A 97 13.93 -0.32 -4.88
N GLU A 98 14.14 -0.21 -3.56
CA GLU A 98 14.65 -1.33 -2.75
C GLU A 98 13.71 -2.54 -2.83
N ILE A 99 12.40 -2.34 -2.79
CA ILE A 99 11.42 -3.44 -2.89
C ILE A 99 11.60 -4.24 -4.19
N VAL A 100 11.78 -3.56 -5.32
CA VAL A 100 12.02 -4.23 -6.62
C VAL A 100 13.36 -4.97 -6.58
N GLN A 101 14.42 -4.33 -6.10
CA GLN A 101 15.76 -4.94 -5.99
C GLN A 101 15.78 -6.19 -5.11
N TYR A 102 15.08 -6.17 -3.97
CA TYR A 102 14.97 -7.35 -3.10
C TYR A 102 14.34 -8.53 -3.84
N VAL A 103 13.29 -8.25 -4.62
CA VAL A 103 12.61 -9.27 -5.40
C VAL A 103 13.48 -9.79 -6.54
N GLU A 104 14.22 -8.93 -7.23
CA GLU A 104 15.17 -9.33 -8.26
C GLU A 104 16.24 -10.27 -7.72
N VAL A 105 16.78 -9.97 -6.53
CA VAL A 105 17.76 -10.81 -5.84
C VAL A 105 17.16 -12.18 -5.48
N VAL A 106 15.95 -12.20 -4.90
CA VAL A 106 15.26 -13.45 -4.53
C VAL A 106 14.91 -14.29 -5.76
N LYS A 107 14.52 -13.66 -6.86
CA LYS A 107 14.16 -14.34 -8.12
C LYS A 107 15.38 -14.71 -8.96
N GLY A 108 16.52 -14.06 -8.73
CA GLY A 108 17.74 -14.19 -9.53
C GLY A 108 17.59 -13.65 -10.96
N HIS A 109 16.63 -12.75 -11.21
CA HIS A 109 16.37 -12.15 -12.52
C HIS A 109 15.97 -10.68 -12.37
N PRO A 110 16.50 -9.77 -13.21
CA PRO A 110 16.10 -8.37 -13.21
C PRO A 110 14.68 -8.18 -13.76
N PHE A 111 14.03 -7.10 -13.35
CA PHE A 111 12.70 -6.70 -13.80
C PHE A 111 12.80 -5.62 -14.88
N GLU A 112 11.94 -5.73 -15.89
CA GLU A 112 11.67 -4.64 -16.82
C GLU A 112 10.87 -3.55 -16.08
N THR A 113 11.57 -2.49 -15.67
CA THR A 113 11.01 -1.45 -14.79
C THR A 113 10.67 -0.18 -15.58
N THR A 114 9.39 0.21 -15.52
CA THR A 114 8.91 1.51 -16.00
C THR A 114 8.82 2.49 -14.82
N VAL A 115 9.60 3.57 -14.89
CA VAL A 115 9.56 4.62 -13.87
C VAL A 115 8.61 5.74 -14.31
N ILE A 116 7.61 6.02 -13.48
CA ILE A 116 6.68 7.14 -13.63
C ILE A 116 7.18 8.28 -12.75
N ALA A 117 7.35 9.47 -13.34
CA ALA A 117 7.67 10.66 -12.58
C ALA A 117 6.45 11.11 -11.75
N ALA A 118 6.64 11.42 -10.47
CA ALA A 118 5.58 11.89 -9.57
C ALA A 118 4.67 12.98 -10.18
N PRO A 119 5.19 14.05 -10.83
CA PRO A 119 4.34 15.08 -11.44
C PRO A 119 3.39 14.55 -12.53
N THR A 120 3.73 13.47 -13.21
CA THR A 120 2.93 12.88 -14.30
C THR A 120 2.00 11.77 -13.82
N LEU A 121 2.05 11.39 -12.54
CA LEU A 121 1.24 10.31 -11.98
C LEU A 121 -0.26 10.54 -12.16
N SER A 122 -0.72 11.78 -11.98
CA SER A 122 -2.13 12.16 -12.20
C SER A 122 -2.58 11.98 -13.65
N THR A 123 -1.74 12.37 -14.61
CA THR A 123 -1.98 12.16 -16.04
C THR A 123 -1.94 10.69 -16.40
N ALA A 124 -1.00 9.94 -15.84
CA ALA A 124 -0.89 8.49 -16.02
C ALA A 124 -2.13 7.77 -15.49
N LEU A 125 -2.70 8.23 -14.37
CA LEU A 125 -3.98 7.73 -13.84
C LEU A 125 -5.13 8.02 -14.80
N GLN A 126 -5.27 9.27 -15.27
CA GLN A 126 -6.32 9.66 -16.22
C GLN A 126 -6.24 8.85 -17.53
N GLN A 127 -5.03 8.62 -18.03
CA GLN A 127 -4.80 7.80 -19.20
C GLN A 127 -5.27 6.36 -18.98
N ALA A 128 -4.94 5.76 -17.84
CA ALA A 128 -5.39 4.41 -17.51
C ALA A 128 -6.92 4.34 -17.35
N VAL A 129 -7.57 5.41 -16.86
CA VAL A 129 -9.05 5.52 -16.79
C VAL A 129 -9.61 5.52 -18.20
N TYR A 130 -9.04 6.34 -19.08
CA TYR A 130 -9.49 6.50 -20.45
C TYR A 130 -9.42 5.20 -21.25
N TYR A 131 -8.31 4.46 -21.13
CA TYR A 131 -8.12 3.17 -21.81
C TYR A 131 -8.78 1.98 -21.09
N GLN A 132 -9.44 2.21 -19.95
CA GLN A 132 -10.02 1.14 -19.11
C GLN A 132 -9.00 0.07 -18.70
N ASP A 133 -7.74 0.49 -18.51
CA ASP A 133 -6.66 -0.38 -18.07
C ASP A 133 -6.71 -0.52 -16.55
N HIS A 134 -7.58 -1.42 -16.09
CA HIS A 134 -7.90 -1.59 -14.68
C HIS A 134 -6.71 -2.03 -13.83
N ASP A 135 -5.77 -2.78 -14.40
CA ASP A 135 -4.58 -3.23 -13.68
C ASP A 135 -3.62 -2.06 -13.41
N LYS A 136 -3.37 -1.23 -14.43
CA LYS A 136 -2.56 -0.01 -14.26
C LYS A 136 -3.24 1.02 -13.37
N LEU A 137 -4.56 1.16 -13.46
CA LEU A 137 -5.32 2.03 -12.59
C LEU A 137 -5.14 1.68 -11.11
N ASN A 138 -5.31 0.40 -10.78
CA ASN A 138 -5.19 -0.06 -9.40
C ASN A 138 -3.77 0.13 -8.88
N GLY A 139 -2.76 -0.22 -9.68
CA GLY A 139 -1.36 -0.03 -9.29
C GLY A 139 -1.01 1.44 -9.04
N ARG A 140 -1.32 2.32 -10.00
CA ARG A 140 -1.01 3.76 -9.91
C ARG A 140 -1.78 4.46 -8.78
N ALA A 141 -3.03 4.07 -8.55
CA ALA A 141 -3.85 4.68 -7.49
C ALA A 141 -3.37 4.27 -6.08
N LEU A 142 -2.79 3.08 -5.96
CA LEU A 142 -2.14 2.66 -4.72
C LEU A 142 -0.83 3.41 -4.53
N THR A 143 -0.03 3.62 -5.58
CA THR A 143 1.22 4.40 -5.50
C THR A 143 0.96 5.87 -5.17
N SER A 144 -0.08 6.48 -5.73
CA SER A 144 -0.45 7.87 -5.41
C SER A 144 -0.81 8.05 -3.94
N ARG A 145 -1.41 7.04 -3.29
CA ARG A 145 -1.70 7.08 -1.85
C ARG A 145 -0.44 7.02 -0.97
N VAL A 146 0.67 6.50 -1.49
CA VAL A 146 1.96 6.48 -0.78
C VAL A 146 2.68 7.81 -0.95
N GLU A 147 2.57 8.43 -2.13
CA GLU A 147 3.07 9.79 -2.36
C GLU A 147 2.31 10.83 -1.52
N ASP A 148 1.00 10.63 -1.41
CA ASP A 148 0.07 11.60 -0.85
C ASP A 148 -0.44 11.13 0.52
N VAL A 149 0.30 11.47 1.58
CA VAL A 149 -0.22 11.39 2.97
C VAL A 149 -1.41 12.37 3.17
N ARG A 150 -1.92 13.03 2.11
CA ARG A 150 -2.93 14.09 2.19
C ARG A 150 -3.93 14.22 1.03
N VAL A 151 -4.41 13.18 0.31
CA VAL A 151 -5.58 13.38 -0.58
C VAL A 151 -6.65 12.28 -0.55
N GLN A 152 -7.89 12.78 -0.46
CA GLN A 152 -9.20 12.13 -0.44
C GLN A 152 -9.49 11.21 -1.64
N LEU A 153 -10.32 10.21 -1.38
CA LEU A 153 -10.93 9.29 -2.34
C LEU A 153 -11.35 9.94 -3.66
N ILE A 154 -10.89 9.39 -4.78
CA ILE A 154 -11.66 9.40 -6.03
C ILE A 154 -12.71 8.27 -5.94
N ARG A 155 -13.98 8.68 -5.86
CA ARG A 155 -15.16 7.83 -5.97
C ARG A 155 -15.28 7.27 -7.39
N THR A 156 -15.55 5.97 -7.50
CA THR A 156 -16.33 5.28 -8.55
C THR A 156 -16.34 3.79 -8.16
N SER A 157 -17.42 3.02 -7.96
CA SER A 157 -18.86 3.20 -8.07
C SER A 157 -19.54 2.15 -7.18
N ARG A 158 -20.53 2.60 -6.40
CA ARG A 158 -21.63 1.87 -5.73
C ARG A 158 -21.26 0.66 -4.83
N HIS A 159 -21.34 0.94 -3.52
CA HIS A 159 -21.10 0.09 -2.34
C HIS A 159 -19.64 0.06 -1.87
N PHE A 160 -19.17 1.23 -1.42
CA PHE A 160 -17.92 1.34 -0.68
C PHE A 160 -18.17 2.24 0.54
N THR A 161 -18.26 1.65 1.72
CA THR A 161 -18.19 2.38 2.99
C THR A 161 -16.71 2.50 3.35
N LEU A 162 -16.13 3.67 3.10
CA LEU A 162 -14.84 4.08 3.62
C LEU A 162 -15.08 5.31 4.50
N ALA A 163 -15.03 5.12 5.82
CA ALA A 163 -14.90 6.21 6.76
C ALA A 163 -13.40 6.51 6.91
N TYR A 164 -12.97 7.70 6.48
CA TYR A 164 -11.72 8.29 6.94
C TYR A 164 -11.99 9.76 7.24
N THR A 165 -12.15 10.07 8.51
CA THR A 165 -11.99 11.43 9.06
C THR A 165 -10.98 11.32 10.18
N SER A 166 -9.79 11.86 9.96
CA SER A 166 -8.86 12.17 11.04
C SER A 166 -8.03 13.35 10.59
N THR A 167 -8.58 14.54 10.82
CA THR A 167 -7.76 15.72 11.11
C THR A 167 -6.88 15.36 12.30
N ILE A 168 -5.58 15.17 12.06
CA ILE A 168 -4.60 15.07 13.13
C ILE A 168 -4.45 16.48 13.74
N PRO A 169 -4.82 16.70 15.01
CA PRO A 169 -4.55 17.96 15.69
C PRO A 169 -3.03 18.13 15.89
N PRO A 170 -2.52 19.37 15.96
CA PRO A 170 -1.07 19.67 15.93
C PRO A 170 -0.25 19.21 17.15
N ASP A 171 -0.80 18.43 18.08
CA ASP A 171 -0.19 18.21 19.42
C ASP A 171 0.43 16.81 19.63
N ILE A 172 0.79 16.07 18.58
CA ILE A 172 1.52 14.79 18.73
C ILE A 172 2.71 14.76 17.76
N GLN A 173 3.66 15.68 17.95
CA GLN A 173 5.01 15.59 17.36
C GLN A 173 6.06 14.98 18.29
N ASP A 174 5.74 14.79 19.57
CA ASP A 174 6.70 14.27 20.55
C ASP A 174 6.26 12.89 21.04
N PHE A 175 6.55 11.82 20.30
CA PHE A 175 6.77 10.47 20.86
C PHE A 175 7.30 9.55 19.76
N VAL A 176 8.54 9.80 19.33
CA VAL A 176 9.44 8.78 18.76
C VAL A 176 10.82 9.02 19.39
N MET A 177 11.05 8.36 20.53
CA MET A 177 12.35 7.85 20.97
C MET A 177 12.14 6.41 21.42
#